data_AF-A3WHJ6-F1
#
_entry.id   AF-A3WHJ6-F1
#
_cell.length_a   1.000
_cell.length_b   1.000
_cell.length_c   1.000
_cell.angle_alpha   90.00
_cell.angle_beta   90.00
_cell.angle_gamma   90.00
#
_symmetry.space_group_name_H-M   'P 1'
#
loop_
_entity.id
_entity.type
_entity.pdbx_description
1 polymer ?
#
loop_
_entity_poly.entity_id
_entity_poly.type
_entity_poly.pdbx_seq_one_letter_code
_entity_poly.pdbx_strand_id
1 'polypeptide(L)'
;MNYLDLILLIKIAGTGLFVGLPLLLIPTPQLVRLLGIEGAEAAMPLIRLYGWAVLALLVGYSFGLSWVVGDTFPLGVVTMGLVSNAGATVLLVITGAWRKSIALTVLLGCIALAFAFALIDQPSVMQSL
;
A
#
# COMPACT_ATOMS: atom_id res chain seq x y z
N MET A 1 1.75 3.14 -21.27
CA MET A 1 2.04 3.00 -19.83
C MET A 1 3.07 4.04 -19.46
N ASN A 2 2.67 5.04 -18.69
CA ASN A 2 3.61 5.98 -18.08
C ASN A 2 4.16 5.38 -16.76
N TYR A 3 5.07 6.08 -16.09
CA TYR A 3 5.67 5.59 -14.85
C TYR A 3 4.63 5.46 -13.72
N LEU A 4 3.58 6.28 -13.71
CA LEU A 4 2.53 6.26 -12.69
C LEU A 4 1.63 5.03 -12.83
N ASP A 5 1.33 4.59 -14.05
CA ASP A 5 0.65 3.32 -14.32
C ASP A 5 1.40 2.15 -13.69
N LEU A 6 2.72 2.13 -13.87
CA LEU A 6 3.58 1.07 -13.35
C LEU A 6 3.61 1.09 -11.81
N ILE A 7 3.72 2.27 -11.19
CA ILE A 7 3.70 2.42 -9.73
C ILE A 7 2.37 1.91 -9.17
N LEU A 8 1.24 2.33 -9.75
CA LEU A 8 -0.09 1.90 -9.32
C LEU A 8 -0.28 0.41 -9.52
N LEU A 9 0.15 -0.15 -10.65
CA LEU A 9 0.04 -1.58 -10.91
C LEU A 9 0.85 -2.40 -9.91
N ILE A 10 2.11 -2.03 -9.66
CA ILE A 10 2.96 -2.70 -8.65
C ILE A 10 2.32 -2.59 -7.28
N LYS A 11 1.80 -1.41 -6.91
CA LYS A 11 1.13 -1.20 -5.62
C LYS A 11 -0.10 -2.09 -5.48
N ILE A 12 -0.96 -2.15 -6.50
CA ILE A 12 -2.19 -2.96 -6.49
C ILE A 12 -1.85 -4.45 -6.41
N ALA A 13 -1.04 -4.94 -7.35
CA ALA A 13 -0.69 -6.34 -7.45
C ALA A 13 0.08 -6.82 -6.21
N GLY A 14 1.12 -6.09 -5.80
CA GLY A 14 1.93 -6.44 -4.64
C GLY A 14 1.12 -6.42 -3.34
N THR A 15 0.37 -5.36 -3.09
CA THR A 15 -0.44 -5.27 -1.86
C THR A 15 -1.57 -6.30 -1.86
N GLY A 16 -2.20 -6.57 -3.01
CA GLY A 16 -3.23 -7.60 -3.12
C GLY A 16 -2.68 -8.99 -2.84
N LEU A 17 -1.59 -9.37 -3.51
CA LEU A 17 -1.01 -10.71 -3.42
C LEU A 17 -0.32 -10.98 -2.08
N PHE A 18 0.34 -9.98 -1.49
CA PHE A 18 1.16 -10.19 -0.30
C PHE A 18 0.53 -9.67 1.00
N VAL A 19 -0.57 -8.91 0.93
CA VAL A 19 -1.24 -8.38 2.13
C VAL A 19 -2.73 -8.69 2.11
N GLY A 20 -3.50 -8.11 1.18
CA GLY A 20 -4.96 -8.20 1.18
C GLY A 20 -5.48 -9.65 1.10
N LEU A 21 -5.04 -10.41 0.09
CA LEU A 21 -5.47 -11.79 -0.12
C LEU A 21 -4.96 -12.73 0.98
N PRO A 22 -3.67 -12.70 1.39
CA PRO A 22 -3.21 -13.52 2.50
C PRO A 22 -4.01 -13.33 3.79
N LEU A 23 -4.30 -12.07 4.14
CA LEU A 23 -5.06 -11.74 5.34
C LEU A 23 -6.51 -12.21 5.29
N LEU A 24 -7.08 -12.50 4.12
CA LEU A 24 -8.47 -12.96 3.99
C LEU A 24 -8.60 -14.46 3.72
N LEU A 25 -7.68 -15.03 2.94
CA LEU A 25 -7.80 -16.39 2.41
C LEU A 25 -7.00 -17.42 3.22
N ILE A 26 -5.89 -17.03 3.86
CA ILE A 26 -5.07 -18.00 4.61
C ILE A 26 -5.83 -18.42 5.88
N PRO A 27 -5.94 -19.72 6.19
CA PRO A 27 -6.53 -20.21 7.43
C PRO A 27 -5.90 -19.63 8.69
N THR A 28 -6.70 -19.36 9.71
CA THR A 28 -6.28 -18.73 10.97
C THR A 28 -5.02 -19.37 11.59
N PRO A 29 -4.90 -20.71 11.75
CA PRO A 29 -3.72 -21.31 12.37
C PRO A 29 -2.43 -21.04 11.58
N GLN A 30 -2.52 -21.02 10.24
CA GLN A 30 -1.39 -20.72 9.37
C GLN A 30 -1.03 -19.24 9.45
N LEU A 31 -2.03 -18.36 9.48
CA LEU A 31 -1.82 -16.92 9.54
C LEU A 31 -1.20 -16.51 10.89
N VAL A 32 -1.63 -17.09 12.00
CA VAL A 32 -1.01 -16.88 13.33
C VAL A 32 0.47 -17.27 13.31
N ARG A 33 0.78 -18.44 12.72
CA ARG A 33 2.17 -18.92 12.58
C ARG A 33 3.01 -17.98 11.70
N LEU A 34 2.44 -17.45 10.62
CA LEU A 34 3.13 -16.51 9.72
C LEU A 34 3.38 -15.15 10.37
N LEU A 35 2.41 -14.66 11.14
CA LEU A 35 2.52 -13.37 11.83
C LEU A 35 3.50 -13.43 13.01
N GLY A 36 3.64 -14.59 13.66
CA GLY A 36 4.53 -14.76 14.81
C GLY A 36 4.16 -13.85 15.99
N ILE A 37 2.86 -13.51 16.10
CA ILE A 37 2.30 -12.66 17.15
C ILE A 37 1.64 -13.58 18.18
N GLU A 38 2.12 -13.55 19.42
CA GLU A 38 1.49 -14.26 20.53
C GLU A 38 0.06 -13.73 20.76
N GLY A 39 -0.92 -14.62 20.91
CA GLY A 39 -2.31 -14.24 21.13
C GLY A 39 -3.05 -13.67 19.90
N ALA A 40 -2.48 -13.75 18.69
CA ALA A 40 -3.11 -13.22 17.47
C ALA A 40 -4.49 -13.82 17.14
N GLU A 41 -4.81 -14.98 17.70
CA GLU A 41 -6.11 -15.64 17.56
C GLU A 41 -7.26 -14.76 18.05
N ALA A 42 -7.08 -14.08 19.20
CA ALA A 42 -8.09 -13.18 19.75
C ALA A 42 -8.29 -11.93 18.89
N ALA A 43 -7.24 -11.48 18.19
CA ALA A 43 -7.28 -10.34 17.29
C ALA A 43 -7.69 -10.70 15.85
N MET A 44 -7.97 -11.96 15.56
CA MET A 44 -8.21 -12.45 14.19
C MET A 44 -9.35 -11.70 13.47
N PRO A 45 -10.50 -11.38 14.10
CA PRO A 45 -11.53 -10.58 13.43
C PRO A 45 -11.01 -9.21 12.97
N LEU A 46 -10.18 -8.54 13.77
CA LEU A 46 -9.56 -7.25 13.41
C LEU A 46 -8.55 -7.41 12.27
N ILE A 47 -7.77 -8.49 12.28
CA ILE A 47 -6.82 -8.81 11.21
C ILE A 47 -7.55 -9.03 9.87
N ARG A 48 -8.69 -9.76 9.89
CA ARG A 48 -9.53 -9.94 8.68
C ARG A 48 -10.16 -8.64 8.21
N LEU A 49 -10.65 -7.82 9.14
CA LEU A 49 -11.19 -6.49 8.82
C LEU A 49 -10.13 -5.59 8.19
N TYR A 50 -8.88 -5.67 8.67
CA TYR A 50 -7.77 -4.98 8.04
C TYR A 50 -7.52 -5.47 6.60
N GLY A 51 -7.61 -6.78 6.35
CA GLY A 51 -7.58 -7.34 4.99
C GLY A 51 -8.65 -6.75 4.06
N TRP A 52 -9.89 -6.59 4.54
CA TRP A 52 -10.97 -5.93 3.80
C TRP A 52 -10.70 -4.44 3.56
N ALA A 53 -10.21 -3.73 4.56
CA ALA A 53 -9.82 -2.32 4.41
C ALA A 53 -8.73 -2.17 3.34
N VAL A 54 -7.75 -3.08 3.32
CA VAL A 54 -6.71 -3.12 2.28
C VAL A 54 -7.31 -3.37 0.90
N LEU A 55 -8.22 -4.34 0.74
CA LEU A 55 -8.89 -4.56 -0.55
C LEU A 55 -9.72 -3.35 -1.02
N ALA A 56 -10.42 -2.68 -0.11
CA ALA A 56 -11.15 -1.45 -0.44
C ALA A 56 -10.20 -0.34 -0.94
N LEU A 57 -9.03 -0.20 -0.34
CA LEU A 57 -7.99 0.71 -0.85
C LEU A 57 -7.52 0.32 -2.26
N LEU A 58 -7.40 -0.98 -2.56
CA LEU A 58 -7.05 -1.46 -3.91
C LEU A 58 -8.08 -1.10 -4.97
N VAL A 59 -9.36 -1.12 -4.61
CA VAL A 59 -10.43 -0.59 -5.48
C VAL A 59 -10.24 0.91 -5.73
N GLY A 60 -9.86 1.68 -4.71
CA GLY A 60 -9.52 3.10 -4.90
C GLY A 60 -8.33 3.30 -5.85
N TYR A 61 -7.28 2.48 -5.73
CA TYR A 61 -6.13 2.53 -6.63
C TYR A 61 -6.48 2.13 -8.08
N SER A 62 -7.40 1.18 -8.28
CA SER A 62 -7.82 0.78 -9.64
C SER A 62 -8.61 1.88 -10.34
N PHE A 63 -9.41 2.67 -9.62
CA PHE A 63 -10.00 3.89 -10.16
C PHE A 63 -8.92 4.92 -10.54
N GLY A 64 -7.90 5.11 -9.69
CA GLY A 64 -6.75 5.96 -10.03
C GLY A 64 -6.05 5.53 -11.31
N LEU A 65 -5.84 4.22 -11.50
CA LEU A 65 -5.27 3.67 -12.73
C LEU A 65 -6.11 4.01 -13.96
N SER A 66 -7.44 3.93 -13.86
CA SER A 66 -8.33 4.30 -14.97
C SER A 66 -8.24 5.79 -15.34
N TRP A 67 -7.97 6.67 -14.36
CA TRP A 67 -7.78 8.10 -14.61
C TRP A 67 -6.43 8.41 -15.26
N VAL A 68 -5.37 7.72 -14.86
CA VAL A 68 -4.04 7.87 -15.50
C VAL A 68 -4.10 7.47 -16.97
N VAL A 69 -4.82 6.40 -17.30
CA VAL A 69 -5.05 5.96 -18.70
C VAL A 69 -5.82 7.02 -19.50
N GLY A 70 -6.67 7.81 -18.85
CA GLY A 70 -7.39 8.94 -19.44
C GLY A 70 -6.64 10.28 -19.34
N ASP A 71 -5.31 10.25 -19.19
CA ASP A 71 -4.44 11.44 -19.06
C ASP A 71 -4.82 12.40 -17.92
N THR A 72 -5.54 11.90 -16.92
CA THR A 72 -5.96 12.68 -15.75
C THR A 72 -5.11 12.30 -14.55
N PHE A 73 -4.44 13.29 -13.93
CA PHE A 73 -3.62 13.04 -12.75
C PHE A 73 -4.49 12.73 -11.52
N PRO A 74 -4.40 11.52 -10.92
CA PRO A 74 -5.29 11.10 -9.85
C PRO A 74 -4.77 11.57 -8.48
N LEU A 75 -4.79 12.89 -8.24
CA LEU A 75 -4.20 13.52 -7.06
C LEU A 75 -4.57 12.81 -5.74
N GLY A 76 -5.86 12.52 -5.53
CA GLY A 76 -6.32 11.84 -4.32
C GLY A 76 -5.71 10.46 -4.13
N VAL A 77 -5.54 9.69 -5.21
CA VAL A 77 -4.96 8.36 -5.19
C VAL A 77 -3.44 8.40 -4.97
N VAL A 78 -2.75 9.36 -5.60
CA VAL A 78 -1.31 9.57 -5.39
C VAL A 78 -1.02 9.99 -3.95
N THR A 79 -1.78 10.95 -3.41
CA THR A 79 -1.62 11.41 -2.02
C THR A 79 -1.93 10.29 -1.02
N MET A 80 -3.00 9.52 -1.23
CA MET A 80 -3.31 8.35 -0.42
C MET A 80 -2.19 7.30 -0.51
N GLY A 81 -1.65 7.07 -1.72
CA GLY A 81 -0.49 6.23 -2.00
C GLY A 81 0.74 6.64 -1.19
N LEU A 82 1.05 7.93 -1.20
CA LEU A 82 2.14 8.50 -0.43
C LEU A 82 1.94 8.28 1.07
N VAL A 83 0.80 8.71 1.63
CA VAL A 83 0.51 8.60 3.06
C VAL A 83 0.57 7.14 3.54
N SER A 84 -0.04 6.22 2.78
CA SER A 84 -0.06 4.79 3.13
C SER A 84 1.34 4.19 3.16
N ASN A 85 2.15 4.39 2.12
CA ASN A 85 3.47 3.77 2.02
C ASN A 85 4.49 4.45 2.93
N ALA A 86 4.47 5.79 3.02
CA ALA A 86 5.35 6.54 3.91
C ALA A 86 5.04 6.20 5.37
N GLY A 87 3.77 6.20 5.77
CA GLY A 87 3.34 5.82 7.12
C GLY A 87 3.77 4.40 7.49
N ALA A 88 3.57 3.43 6.59
CA ALA A 88 4.02 2.05 6.80
C ALA A 88 5.55 1.96 6.93
N THR A 89 6.29 2.67 6.07
CA THR A 89 7.76 2.70 6.10
C THR A 89 8.28 3.29 7.42
N VAL A 90 7.74 4.45 7.82
CA VAL A 90 8.08 5.13 9.08
C VAL A 90 7.79 4.23 10.27
N LEU A 91 6.63 3.58 10.29
CA LEU A 91 6.26 2.66 11.38
C LEU A 91 7.23 1.47 11.46
N LEU A 92 7.59 0.85 10.33
CA LEU A 92 8.56 -0.25 10.29
C LEU A 92 9.94 0.18 10.78
N VAL A 93 10.36 1.41 10.47
CA VAL A 93 11.64 1.98 10.93
C VAL A 93 11.62 2.23 12.43
N ILE A 94 10.63 2.97 12.93
CA ILE A 94 10.54 3.38 14.35
C ILE A 94 10.38 2.17 15.26
N THR A 95 9.59 1.17 14.87
CA THR A 95 9.40 -0.06 15.66
C THR A 95 10.58 -1.05 15.56
N GLY A 96 11.54 -0.79 14.68
CA GLY A 96 12.65 -1.72 14.40
C GLY A 96 12.26 -2.95 13.59
N ALA A 97 10.99 -3.10 13.21
CA ALA A 97 10.47 -4.23 12.44
C ALA A 97 11.13 -4.35 11.04
N TRP A 98 11.67 -3.25 10.50
CA TRP A 98 12.43 -3.25 9.25
C TRP A 98 13.58 -4.26 9.22
N ARG A 99 14.18 -4.60 10.37
CA ARG A 99 15.28 -5.58 10.45
C ARG A 99 14.84 -6.99 10.08
N LYS A 100 13.57 -7.32 10.32
CA LYS A 100 12.99 -8.62 9.95
C LYS A 100 12.55 -8.66 8.48
N SER A 101 12.26 -7.50 7.90
CA SER A 101 11.64 -7.39 6.58
C SER A 101 12.22 -6.24 5.75
N ILE A 102 13.55 -6.22 5.57
CA ILE A 102 14.27 -5.14 4.86
C ILE A 102 13.68 -4.90 3.47
N ALA A 103 13.46 -5.98 2.71
CA ALA A 103 12.91 -5.90 1.36
C ALA A 103 11.55 -5.20 1.33
N LEU A 104 10.68 -5.49 2.30
CA LEU A 104 9.36 -4.86 2.40
C LEU A 104 9.48 -3.37 2.74
N THR A 105 10.33 -3.02 3.72
CA THR A 105 10.56 -1.62 4.09
C THR A 105 11.11 -0.80 2.93
N VAL A 106 12.08 -1.35 2.20
CA VAL A 106 12.65 -0.71 1.01
C VAL A 106 11.60 -0.56 -0.07
N LEU A 107 10.83 -1.60 -0.37
CA LEU A 107 9.76 -1.54 -1.39
C LEU A 107 8.74 -0.44 -1.07
N LEU A 108 8.23 -0.40 0.17
CA LEU A 108 7.28 0.63 0.61
C LEU A 108 7.90 2.03 0.54
N GLY A 109 9.16 2.17 0.98
CA GLY A 109 9.89 3.44 0.90
C GLY A 109 10.07 3.92 -0.53
N CYS A 110 10.46 3.03 -1.46
CA CYS A 110 10.61 3.35 -2.88
C CYS A 110 9.27 3.77 -3.51
N ILE A 111 8.16 3.09 -3.19
CA ILE A 111 6.84 3.47 -3.68
C ILE A 111 6.43 4.85 -3.14
N ALA A 112 6.70 5.13 -1.86
CA ALA A 112 6.43 6.44 -1.27
C ALA A 112 7.23 7.54 -1.97
N LEU A 113 8.53 7.33 -2.21
CA LEU A 113 9.38 8.27 -2.95
C LEU A 113 8.89 8.48 -4.38
N ALA A 114 8.44 7.42 -5.05
CA ALA A 114 7.92 7.51 -6.41
C ALA A 114 6.61 8.34 -6.47
N PHE A 115 5.70 8.19 -5.50
CA PHE A 115 4.52 9.05 -5.41
C PHE A 115 4.86 10.49 -5.05
N ALA A 116 5.83 10.71 -4.15
CA ALA A 116 6.30 12.07 -3.83
C ALA A 116 6.89 12.76 -5.06
N PHE A 117 7.69 12.02 -5.85
CA PHE A 117 8.21 12.52 -7.12
C PHE A 117 7.08 12.86 -8.10
N ALA A 118 6.07 11.99 -8.23
CA ALA A 118 4.92 12.23 -9.10
C ALA A 118 4.13 13.50 -8.72
N LEU A 119 4.06 13.86 -7.44
CA LEU A 119 3.44 15.12 -6.99
C LEU A 119 4.28 16.34 -7.37
N ILE A 120 5.61 16.25 -7.25
CA ILE A 120 6.52 17.34 -7.58
C ILE A 120 6.58 17.59 -9.10
N ASP A 121 6.52 16.52 -9.89
CA ASP A 121 6.56 16.53 -11.35
C ASP A 121 5.26 17.09 -12.00
N GLN A 122 4.20 17.31 -11.20
CA GLN A 122 2.90 17.83 -11.66
C GLN A 122 2.57 19.20 -11.05
N PRO A 123 3.36 20.25 -11.35
CA PRO A 123 3.19 21.57 -10.74
C PRO A 123 1.87 22.26 -11.09
N SER A 124 1.22 21.91 -12.21
CA SER A 124 -0.07 22.48 -12.63
C SER A 124 -1.22 22.14 -11.68
N VAL A 125 -1.16 20.98 -11.00
CA VAL A 125 -2.18 20.54 -10.03
C VAL A 125 -1.99 21.24 -8.68
N MET A 126 -0.74 21.52 -8.29
CA MET A 126 -0.42 22.25 -7.04
C MET A 126 -0.85 23.72 -7.06
N GLN A 127 -1.05 24.33 -8.24
CA GLN A 127 -1.51 25.72 -8.36
C GLN A 127 -3.03 25.88 -8.24
N SER A 128 -3.79 24.79 -8.24
CA SER A 128 -5.26 24.76 -8.13
C SER A 128 -5.78 24.43 -6.73
N LEU A 129 -4.88 24.24 -5.76
CA LEU A 129 -5.17 24.07 -4.33
C LEU A 129 -4.92 25.39 -3.58
#